data_AF-G5A835-F1
#
_entry.id   AF-G5A835-F1
#
_cell.length_a   1.000
_cell.length_b   1.000
_cell.length_c   1.000
_cell.angle_alpha   90.00
_cell.angle_beta   90.00
_cell.angle_gamma   90.00
#
_symmetry.space_group_name_H-M   'P 1'
#
loop_
_entity.id
_entity.type
_entity.pdbx_description
1 polymer ?
#
loop_
_entity_poly.entity_id
_entity_poly.type
_entity_poly.pdbx_seq_one_letter_code
_entity_poly.pdbx_strand_id
1 'polypeptide(L)' 'MAFRARWKELTKAGWTSKKPAGLSVDYTYLKPGKTKNDVENEDFFVGAEALMKYLGHCDRGTFRE' A
#
# COMPACT_ATOMS: atom_id res chain seq x y z
N MET A 1 -3.10 2.82 -16.16
CA MET A 1 -3.92 3.41 -15.07
C MET A 1 -4.32 2.36 -14.01
N ALA A 2 -3.46 1.41 -13.65
CA ALA A 2 -3.82 0.29 -12.76
C ALA A 2 -3.83 0.67 -11.26
N PHE A 3 -3.03 1.65 -10.84
CA PHE A 3 -2.90 2.06 -9.44
C PHE A 3 -4.22 2.53 -8.82
N ARG A 4 -5.00 3.35 -9.53
CA ARG A 4 -6.28 3.88 -9.00
C ARG A 4 -7.31 2.77 -8.78
N ALA A 5 -7.34 1.77 -9.65
CA ALA A 5 -8.22 0.62 -9.52
C ALA A 5 -7.80 -0.24 -8.31
N ARG A 6 -6.50 -0.59 -8.21
CA ARG A 6 -6.01 -1.35 -7.05
C ARG A 6 -6.13 -0.57 -5.75
N TRP A 7 -5.89 0.73 -5.75
CA TRP A 7 -6.12 1.58 -4.57
C TRP A 7 -7.59 1.57 -4.12
N LYS A 8 -8.54 1.54 -5.06
CA LYS A 8 -9.97 1.40 -4.75
C LYS A 8 -10.29 0.06 -4.07
N GLU A 9 -9.61 -1.01 -4.44
CA GLU A 9 -9.75 -2.32 -3.77
C GLU A 9 -9.06 -2.35 -2.40
N LEU A 10 -7.88 -1.74 -2.29
CA LEU A 10 -7.16 -1.62 -1.03
C LEU A 10 -7.96 -0.81 0.00
N THR A 11 -8.50 0.34 -0.40
CA THR A 11 -9.37 1.15 0.47
C THR A 11 -10.61 0.38 0.91
N LYS A 12 -11.22 -0.46 0.05
CA LYS A 12 -12.30 -1.38 0.45
C LYS A 12 -11.84 -2.46 1.43
N ALA A 13 -10.63 -2.96 1.28
CA ALA A 13 -10.02 -3.90 2.22
C ALA A 13 -9.60 -3.22 3.54
N GLY A 14 -9.76 -1.90 3.68
CA GLY A 14 -9.46 -1.13 4.89
C GLY A 14 -8.07 -0.51 4.93
N TRP A 15 -7.39 -0.43 3.78
CA TRP A 15 -6.11 0.28 3.68
C TRP A 15 -6.31 1.78 3.86
N THR A 16 -5.34 2.42 4.50
CA THR A 16 -5.35 3.86 4.74
C THR A 16 -4.08 4.50 4.21
N SER A 17 -4.18 5.71 3.66
CA SER A 17 -3.02 6.50 3.25
C SER A 17 -2.84 7.69 4.18
N LYS A 18 -1.63 7.88 4.70
CA LYS A 18 -1.22 9.11 5.37
C LYS A 18 -0.46 9.98 4.40
N LYS A 19 -0.82 11.26 4.38
CA LYS A 19 -0.05 12.29 3.67
C LYS A 19 1.30 12.43 4.36
N PRO A 20 2.39 12.68 3.62
CA PRO A 20 3.65 13.04 4.25
C PRO A 20 3.45 14.32 5.07
N ALA A 21 4.13 14.39 6.21
CA ALA A 21 4.19 15.60 7.03
C ALA A 21 5.56 16.26 6.82
N GLY A 22 5.58 17.57 6.53
CA GLY A 22 6.82 18.34 6.37
C GLY A 22 7.36 18.37 4.93
N LEU A 23 8.66 18.12 4.76
CA LEU A 23 9.40 18.18 3.48
C LEU A 23 9.33 16.90 2.65
N SER A 24 8.75 15.83 3.19
CA SER A 24 8.60 14.56 2.47
C SER A 24 7.50 14.69 1.42
N VAL A 25 7.72 14.14 0.23
CA VAL A 25 6.74 14.14 -0.87
C VAL A 25 6.02 12.78 -0.96
N ASP A 26 6.58 11.77 -0.29
CA ASP A 26 6.13 10.39 -0.39
C ASP A 26 4.92 10.10 0.50
N TYR A 27 3.85 9.63 -0.11
CA TYR A 27 2.66 9.17 0.60
C TYR A 27 2.92 7.86 1.32
N THR A 28 2.56 7.77 2.60
CA THR A 28 2.65 6.53 3.36
C THR A 28 1.34 5.77 3.26
N TYR A 29 1.38 4.55 2.75
CA TYR A 29 0.25 3.64 2.64
C TYR A 29 0.33 2.58 3.74
N LEU A 30 -0.76 2.37 4.47
CA LEU A 30 -0.84 1.50 5.63
C LEU A 30 -1.87 0.40 5.37
N LYS A 31 -1.50 -0.84 5.67
CA LYS A 31 -2.39 -1.99 5.59
C LYS A 31 -3.48 -1.92 6.68
N PRO A 32 -4.71 -2.40 6.43
CA PRO A 32 -5.76 -2.52 7.43
C PRO A 32 -5.25 -3.27 8.67
N GLY A 33 -5.49 -2.67 9.84
CA GLY A 33 -5.10 -3.28 11.12
C GLY A 33 -3.61 -3.20 11.45
N LYS A 34 -2.79 -2.57 10.59
CA LYS A 34 -1.35 -2.38 10.83
C LYS A 34 -1.03 -0.95 11.21
N THR A 35 0.09 -0.79 11.91
CA THR A 35 0.54 0.51 12.42
C THR A 35 1.97 0.78 11.95
N LYS A 36 2.38 2.05 12.00
CA LYS A 36 3.72 2.52 11.61
C LYS A 36 4.89 1.94 12.45
N ASN A 37 4.61 1.03 13.38
CA ASN A 37 5.62 0.31 14.17
C ASN A 37 6.05 -1.01 13.51
N ASP A 38 5.39 -1.38 12.42
CA ASP A 38 5.59 -2.65 11.73
C ASP A 38 6.53 -2.45 10.53
N VAL A 39 6.84 -3.48 9.73
CA VAL A 39 7.95 -3.40 8.77
C VAL A 39 7.63 -2.54 7.52
N GLU A 40 8.58 -1.69 7.12
CA GLU A 40 8.49 -0.91 5.87
C GLU A 40 8.59 -1.84 4.65
N ASN A 41 7.69 -1.67 3.67
CA ASN A 41 7.50 -2.53 2.49
C ASN A 41 6.81 -3.88 2.76
N GLU A 42 6.30 -4.11 3.98
CA GLU A 42 5.46 -5.27 4.30
C GLU A 42 4.12 -4.84 4.92
N ASP A 43 4.16 -3.91 5.87
CA ASP A 43 3.00 -3.44 6.62
C ASP A 43 2.66 -1.97 6.37
N PHE A 44 3.69 -1.16 6.13
CA PHE A 44 3.53 0.19 5.62
C PHE A 44 4.44 0.44 4.42
N PHE A 45 3.95 1.16 3.42
CA PHE A 45 4.65 1.41 2.16
C PHE A 45 4.81 2.90 1.98
N VAL A 46 6.04 3.35 1.80
CA VAL A 46 6.34 4.76 1.54
C VAL A 46 6.46 4.94 0.03
N GLY A 47 5.56 5.71 -0.55
CA GLY A 47 5.50 5.96 -1.99
C GLY A 47 4.64 4.97 -2.76
N ALA A 48 4.14 5.43 -3.91
CA ALA A 48 3.28 4.62 -4.77
C ALA A 48 4.06 3.48 -5.45
N GLU A 49 5.37 3.64 -5.64
CA GLU A 49 6.23 2.62 -6.25
C GLU A 49 6.38 1.38 -5.37
N ALA A 50 6.70 1.56 -4.08
CA ALA A 50 6.77 0.49 -3.09
C ALA A 50 5.46 -0.30 -3.02
N LEU A 51 4.33 0.42 -2.94
CA LEU A 51 3.00 -0.18 -2.93
C LEU A 51 2.71 -0.96 -4.22
N MET A 52 3.01 -0.39 -5.38
CA MET A 52 2.81 -1.05 -6.68
C MET A 52 3.66 -2.31 -6.83
N LYS A 53 4.91 -2.29 -6.36
CA LYS A 53 5.79 -3.45 -6.39
C LYS A 53 5.24 -4.59 -5.53
N TYR A 54 4.79 -4.28 -4.31
CA TYR A 54 4.13 -5.25 -3.45
C TYR A 54 2.86 -5.81 -4.07
N LEU A 55 1.99 -4.94 -4.62
CA LEU A 55 0.77 -5.39 -5.30
C LEU A 55 1.09 -6.28 -6.49
N GLY A 56 2.10 -5.95 -7.29
CA GLY A 56 2.54 -6.80 -8.41
C GLY A 56 3.07 -8.17 -7.95
N HIS A 57 3.62 -8.28 -6.75
CA HIS A 57 3.97 -9.57 -6.14
C HIS A 57 2.75 -10.29 -5.53
N CYS A 58 1.84 -9.57 -4.87
CA CYS A 58 0.65 -10.12 -4.23
C CYS A 58 -0.38 -10.64 -5.25
N ASP A 59 -0.53 -9.96 -6.39
CA ASP A 59 -1.42 -10.37 -7.49
C ASP A 59 -0.99 -11.75 -8.05
N ARG A 60 0.32 -11.97 -8.14
CA ARG A 60 0.91 -13.26 -8.56
C ARG A 60 0.74 -14.38 -7.54
N GLY A 61 0.34 -14.08 -6.30
CA GLY A 61 0.06 -15.06 -5.26
C GLY A 61 -1.42 -15.34 -5.02
N THR A 62 -2.33 -14.60 -5.68
CA THR A 62 -3.80 -14.73 -5.48
C THR A 62 -4.50 -15.34 -6.69
N PHE A 63 -3.86 -16.29 -7.36
CA PHE A 63 -4.57 -17.25 -8.20
C PHE A 63 -4.72 -18.54 -7.40
N ARG A 64 -5.71 -18.56 -6.49
CA ARG A 64 -6.14 -19.79 -5.85
C ARG A 64 -7.16 -20.43 -6.81
N GLU A 65 -6.83 -21.66 -7.19
CA GLU A 65 -7.47 -22.57 -8.15
C GLU A 65 -9.00 -22.69 -8.03
#